data_AF-A0AAW0PGS0-F1
#
_entry.id   AF-A0AAW0PGS0-F1
#
_cell.length_a   1.000
_cell.length_b   1.000
_cell.length_c   1.000
_cell.angle_alpha   90.00
_cell.angle_beta   90.00
_cell.angle_gamma   90.00
#
_symmetry.space_group_name_H-M   'P 1'
#
loop_
_entity.id
_entity.type
_entity.pdbx_description
1 polymer ?
#
loop_
_entity_poly.entity_id
_entity_poly.type
_entity_poly.pdbx_seq_one_letter_code
_entity_poly.pdbx_strand_id
1 'polypeptide(L)'
;MLRSVSRLRSVCRVISKNPGEVWFGAWFDDVKCRLCSRELGYSGNTSAMLRHHRALHKDKASDNASSSETCDPTEALISMIVEDCLPFSIVDGSGFQKFVKALNPSYVAPTRQV
;
A
#
# COMPACT_ATOMS: atom_id res chain seq x y z
N MET A 1 12.91 -23.82 2.40
CA MET A 1 13.10 -23.76 3.87
C MET A 1 13.85 -22.47 4.20
N LEU A 2 13.22 -21.66 5.05
CA LEU A 2 13.79 -20.71 6.01
C LEU A 2 14.61 -19.50 5.49
N ARG A 3 14.06 -18.34 5.82
CA ARG A 3 14.65 -17.00 5.84
C ARG A 3 15.95 -16.99 6.66
N SER A 4 16.96 -16.27 6.19
CA SER A 4 17.98 -15.71 7.08
C SER A 4 18.05 -14.20 6.87
N VAL A 5 17.54 -13.49 7.87
CA VAL A 5 17.59 -12.03 8.01
C VAL A 5 18.83 -11.71 8.85
N SER A 6 19.77 -10.95 8.30
CA SER A 6 20.87 -10.27 9.01
C SER A 6 21.32 -9.16 8.06
N ARG A 7 20.72 -7.96 8.04
CA ARG A 7 20.78 -6.86 9.01
C ARG A 7 22.22 -6.45 9.40
N LEU A 8 22.58 -5.26 8.89
CA LEU A 8 23.57 -4.27 9.37
C LEU A 8 25.08 -4.59 9.31
N ARG A 9 25.73 -3.95 8.33
CA ARG A 9 26.94 -3.10 8.49
C ARG A 9 27.14 -2.41 7.13
N SER A 10 26.73 -1.15 6.96
CA SER A 10 27.58 0.00 7.26
C SER A 10 29.03 -0.25 6.85
N VAL A 11 29.26 -0.37 5.54
CA VAL A 11 30.57 -0.06 4.98
C VAL A 11 30.55 1.46 4.78
N CYS A 12 30.89 2.18 5.85
CA CYS A 12 31.44 3.52 5.72
C CYS A 12 32.55 3.42 4.67
N ARG A 13 32.32 3.99 3.49
CA ARG A 13 33.40 4.22 2.55
C ARG A 13 34.28 5.27 3.20
N VAL A 14 35.44 4.84 3.70
CA VAL A 14 36.54 5.74 4.03
C VAL A 14 36.87 6.50 2.75
N ILE A 15 36.40 7.73 2.63
CA ILE A 15 37.00 8.71 1.74
C ILE A 15 37.81 9.63 2.64
N SER A 16 39.04 9.19 2.90
CA SER A 16 40.10 10.12 3.27
C SER A 16 40.36 10.99 2.04
N LYS A 17 40.22 12.32 2.19
CA LYS A 17 41.14 13.32 1.61
C LYS A 17 40.88 14.72 2.19
N ASN A 18 41.90 15.16 2.93
CA ASN A 18 42.32 16.52 3.31
C ASN A 18 41.71 17.16 4.58
N PRO A 19 42.55 17.46 5.60
CA PRO A 19 42.19 18.28 6.76
C PRO A 19 42.42 19.76 6.44
N GLY A 20 41.37 20.59 6.46
CA GLY A 20 41.57 22.04 6.32
C GLY A 20 40.36 22.93 6.08
N GLU A 21 39.19 22.40 5.71
CA GLU A 21 38.04 23.26 5.39
C GLU A 21 36.80 22.90 6.21
N VAL A 22 36.39 23.84 7.06
CA VAL A 22 35.12 23.81 7.79
C VAL A 22 34.00 24.28 6.87
N TRP A 23 33.39 23.35 6.14
CA TRP A 23 32.16 23.64 5.40
C TRP A 23 30.95 23.51 6.32
N PHE A 24 30.24 24.62 6.50
CA PHE A 24 28.93 24.67 7.12
C PHE A 24 27.92 23.84 6.29
N GLY A 25 27.38 22.78 6.91
CA GLY A 25 26.02 22.26 6.69
C GLY A 25 25.69 21.59 5.34
N ALA A 26 25.51 20.27 5.37
CA ALA A 26 24.36 19.58 4.76
C ALA A 26 24.44 18.08 5.12
N TRP A 27 23.64 17.65 6.11
CA TRP A 27 23.32 16.24 6.25
C TRP A 27 22.41 15.89 5.07
N PHE A 28 22.93 15.11 4.13
CA PHE A 28 22.13 14.57 3.04
C PHE A 28 21.11 13.61 3.67
N ASP A 29 19.86 14.02 3.79
CA ASP A 29 18.78 13.09 4.04
C ASP A 29 18.62 12.25 2.76
N ASP A 30 18.78 10.94 2.85
CA ASP A 30 18.53 10.04 1.73
C ASP A 30 17.21 9.29 1.95
N VAL A 31 16.37 9.22 0.92
CA VAL A 31 15.07 8.55 0.97
C VAL A 31 15.10 7.31 0.07
N LYS A 32 14.58 6.19 0.58
CA LYS A 32 14.53 4.91 -0.13
C LYS A 32 13.16 4.66 -0.76
N CYS A 33 13.13 4.36 -2.06
CA CYS A 33 11.92 3.90 -2.73
C CYS A 33 11.54 2.48 -2.25
N ARG A 34 10.30 2.27 -1.82
CA ARG A 34 9.83 0.95 -1.36
C ARG A 34 9.49 -0.02 -2.50
N LEU A 35 9.30 0.47 -3.72
CA LEU A 35 8.95 -0.33 -4.89
C LEU A 35 10.19 -0.98 -5.53
N CYS A 36 11.31 -0.26 -5.58
CA CYS A 36 12.55 -0.77 -6.20
C CYS A 36 13.80 -0.70 -5.30
N SER A 37 13.66 -0.30 -4.03
CA SER A 37 14.76 -0.15 -3.07
C SER A 37 15.87 0.84 -3.46
N ARG A 38 15.65 1.71 -4.46
CA ARG A 38 16.61 2.75 -4.87
C ARG A 38 16.69 3.89 -3.84
N GLU A 39 17.89 4.32 -3.54
CA GLU A 39 18.18 5.47 -2.68
C GLU A 39 18.21 6.77 -3.52
N LEU A 40 17.56 7.81 -3.02
CA LEU A 40 17.42 9.12 -3.65
C LEU A 40 17.83 10.19 -2.65
N GLY A 41 18.67 11.14 -3.06
CA GLY A 41 18.99 12.30 -2.23
C GLY A 41 17.79 13.21 -2.05
N TYR A 42 17.52 13.63 -0.80
CA TYR A 42 16.51 14.60 -0.43
C TYR A 42 17.16 15.97 -0.23
N SER A 43 16.81 16.90 -1.11
CA SER A 43 17.30 18.28 -1.10
C SER A 43 16.22 19.26 -0.64
N GLY A 44 15.37 18.87 0.33
CA GLY A 44 14.26 19.70 0.82
C GLY A 44 13.04 19.76 -0.11
N ASN A 45 12.97 18.94 -1.16
CA ASN A 45 11.78 18.80 -2.01
C ASN A 45 11.56 17.34 -2.45
N THR A 46 10.34 17.06 -2.91
CA THR A 46 9.94 15.71 -3.33
C THR A 46 10.12 15.47 -4.84
N SER A 47 10.66 16.44 -5.58
CA SER A 47 10.80 16.38 -7.04
C SER A 47 11.64 15.20 -7.51
N ALA A 48 12.70 14.85 -6.76
CA ALA A 48 13.53 13.68 -7.03
C ALA A 48 12.73 12.36 -6.92
N MET A 49 11.91 12.22 -5.87
CA MET A 49 11.02 11.08 -5.66
C MET A 49 9.92 11.00 -6.72
N LEU A 50 9.28 12.13 -7.05
CA LEU A 50 8.23 12.22 -8.07
C LEU A 50 8.76 11.88 -9.46
N ARG A 51 9.92 12.41 -9.85
CA ARG A 51 10.56 12.09 -11.13
C ARG A 51 10.94 10.62 -11.21
N HIS A 52 11.53 10.09 -10.14
CA HIS A 52 11.85 8.67 -10.02
C HIS A 52 10.61 7.79 -10.19
N HIS A 53 9.55 8.09 -9.44
CA HIS A 53 8.28 7.37 -9.49
C HIS A 53 7.66 7.44 -10.89
N ARG A 54 7.53 8.63 -11.49
CA ARG A 54 6.94 8.79 -12.84
C ARG A 54 7.75 8.14 -13.97
N ALA A 55 9.04 7.94 -13.80
CA ALA A 55 9.88 7.34 -14.84
C ALA A 55 9.95 5.81 -14.76
N LEU A 56 9.92 5.26 -13.54
CA LEU A 56 10.17 3.82 -13.30
C LEU A 56 8.97 3.08 -12.72
N HIS A 57 8.05 3.81 -12.10
CA HIS A 57 6.83 3.34 -11.45
C HIS A 57 5.65 4.15 -11.96
N LYS A 58 5.62 4.43 -13.27
CA LYS A 58 4.43 4.96 -13.92
C LYS A 58 3.41 3.84 -13.98
N ASP A 59 2.88 3.48 -12.82
CA ASP A 59 1.66 2.73 -12.74
C ASP A 59 0.60 3.61 -13.41
N LYS A 60 -0.02 3.07 -14.44
CA LYS A 60 -0.99 3.78 -15.25
C LYS A 60 -2.00 4.45 -14.31
N ALA A 61 -1.99 5.78 -14.27
CA ALA A 61 -3.18 6.51 -13.89
C ALA A 61 -4.24 6.16 -14.94
N SER A 62 -5.37 5.60 -14.50
CA SER A 62 -6.37 4.86 -15.27
C SER A 62 -6.04 3.37 -15.41
N ASP A 63 -6.48 2.61 -14.40
CA ASP A 63 -7.29 1.40 -14.53
C ASP A 63 -7.11 0.58 -13.24
N ASN A 64 -7.76 1.02 -12.16
CA ASN A 64 -8.09 0.11 -11.08
C ASN A 64 -9.34 -0.70 -11.50
N ALA A 65 -9.17 -1.42 -12.60
CA ALA A 65 -10.09 -2.40 -13.18
C ALA A 65 -9.24 -3.60 -13.62
N SER A 66 -8.45 -4.13 -12.68
CA SER A 66 -7.80 -5.43 -12.82
C SER A 66 -7.59 -6.08 -11.46
N SER A 67 -8.69 -6.32 -10.75
CA SER A 67 -8.84 -7.59 -10.06
C SER A 67 -9.75 -8.44 -10.92
N SER A 68 -9.37 -9.71 -11.07
CA SER A 68 -10.23 -10.79 -11.53
C SER A 68 -11.73 -10.46 -11.48
N GLU A 69 -12.39 -10.57 -12.63
CA GLU A 69 -13.84 -10.72 -12.79
C GLU A 69 -14.30 -11.96 -12.00
N THR A 70 -14.29 -11.86 -10.68
CA THR A 70 -14.93 -12.80 -9.78
C THR A 70 -16.07 -12.03 -9.19
N CYS A 71 -17.27 -12.47 -9.54
CA CYS A 71 -18.52 -12.16 -8.88
C CYS A 71 -18.44 -12.61 -7.41
N ASP A 72 -17.59 -11.96 -6.61
CA ASP A 72 -17.52 -12.18 -5.18
C ASP A 72 -18.73 -11.47 -4.58
N PRO A 73 -19.72 -12.20 -4.05
CA PRO A 73 -20.91 -11.61 -3.44
C PRO A 73 -20.57 -10.64 -2.32
N THR A 74 -19.38 -10.75 -1.72
CA THR A 74 -18.89 -9.81 -0.69
C THR A 74 -18.65 -8.41 -1.25
N GLU A 75 -18.04 -8.30 -2.43
CA GLU A 75 -17.75 -7.01 -3.06
C GLU A 75 -19.04 -6.32 -3.52
N ALA A 76 -19.97 -7.08 -4.11
CA ALA A 76 -21.30 -6.60 -4.46
C ALA A 76 -22.09 -6.13 -3.22
N LEU A 77 -21.99 -6.85 -2.10
CA LEU A 77 -22.60 -6.45 -0.84
C LEU A 77 -22.03 -5.13 -0.32
N ILE A 78 -20.72 -4.96 -0.38
CA ILE A 78 -20.06 -3.72 0.03
C ILE A 78 -20.50 -2.56 -0.86
N SER A 79 -20.57 -2.76 -2.19
CA SER A 79 -21.03 -1.73 -3.13
C SER A 79 -22.45 -1.27 -2.81
N MET A 80 -23.37 -2.22 -2.60
CA MET A 80 -24.75 -1.93 -2.21
C MET A 80 -24.83 -1.09 -0.92
N ILE A 81 -24.05 -1.43 0.10
CA ILE A 81 -24.05 -0.67 1.37
C ILE A 81 -23.59 0.78 1.16
N VAL A 82 -22.58 1.00 0.32
CA VAL A 82 -22.03 2.33 0.05
C VAL A 82 -22.96 3.15 -0.83
N GLU A 83 -23.46 2.58 -1.93
CA GLU A 83 -24.31 3.26 -2.91
C GLU A 83 -25.68 3.63 -2.32
N ASP A 84 -26.28 2.71 -1.56
CA ASP A 84 -27.60 2.92 -0.94
C ASP A 84 -27.51 3.55 0.46
N CYS A 85 -26.30 3.91 0.92
CA CYS A 85 -26.05 4.48 2.25
C CYS A 85 -26.67 3.65 3.40
N LEU A 86 -26.62 2.32 3.30
CA LEU A 86 -27.23 1.42 4.26
C LEU A 86 -26.37 1.34 5.53
N PRO A 87 -26.98 1.15 6.71
CA PRO A 87 -26.22 0.90 7.91
C PRO A 87 -25.54 -0.48 7.85
N PHE A 88 -24.30 -0.59 8.35
CA PHE A 88 -23.57 -1.85 8.38
C PHE A 88 -24.30 -2.97 9.15
N SER A 89 -25.20 -2.63 10.06
CA SER A 89 -26.04 -3.58 10.80
C SER A 89 -27.05 -4.35 9.93
N ILE A 90 -27.20 -4.01 8.64
CA ILE A 90 -28.13 -4.71 7.75
C ILE A 90 -27.80 -6.21 7.60
N VAL A 91 -26.50 -6.56 7.64
CA VAL A 91 -26.02 -7.94 7.48
C VAL A 91 -26.38 -8.84 8.66
N ASP A 92 -26.63 -8.25 9.82
CA ASP A 92 -27.07 -8.94 11.04
C ASP A 92 -28.60 -9.17 11.06
N GLY A 93 -29.33 -8.54 10.14
CA GLY A 93 -30.79 -8.67 10.02
C GLY A 93 -31.21 -10.09 9.66
N SER A 94 -32.09 -10.69 10.46
CA SER A 94 -32.59 -12.06 10.22
C SER A 94 -33.28 -12.23 8.87
N GLY A 95 -33.96 -11.19 8.37
CA GLY A 95 -34.57 -11.17 7.04
C GLY A 95 -33.52 -11.20 5.92
N PHE A 96 -32.48 -10.37 6.03
CA PHE A 96 -31.37 -10.34 5.08
C PHE A 96 -30.62 -11.68 5.05
N GLN A 97 -30.30 -12.27 6.21
CA GLN A 97 -29.63 -13.57 6.27
C GLN A 97 -30.46 -14.71 5.65
N LYS A 98 -31.79 -14.70 5.84
CA LYS A 98 -32.69 -15.67 5.18
C LYS A 98 -32.71 -15.48 3.66
N PHE A 99 -32.79 -14.24 3.20
CA PHE A 99 -32.75 -13.90 1.77
C PHE A 99 -31.44 -14.36 1.11
N VAL A 100 -30.31 -14.02 1.71
CA VAL A 100 -28.99 -14.39 1.19
C VAL A 100 -28.78 -15.90 1.20
N LYS A 101 -29.19 -16.61 2.26
CA LYS A 101 -29.15 -18.09 2.30
C LYS A 101 -30.04 -18.74 1.24
N ALA A 102 -31.17 -18.12 0.89
CA ALA A 102 -32.05 -18.63 -0.16
C ALA A 102 -31.45 -18.45 -1.56
N LEU A 103 -30.69 -17.37 -1.79
CA LEU A 103 -29.99 -17.12 -3.05
C LEU A 103 -28.71 -17.96 -3.20
N ASN A 104 -27.88 -17.98 -2.16
CA ASN A 104 -26.63 -18.72 -2.13
C ASN A 104 -26.41 -19.32 -0.73
N PRO A 105 -26.78 -20.60 -0.51
CA PRO A 105 -26.63 -21.27 0.77
C PRO A 105 -25.19 -21.37 1.27
N SER A 106 -24.22 -21.32 0.35
CA SER A 106 -22.79 -21.46 0.67
C SER A 106 -22.13 -20.14 1.08
N TYR A 107 -22.79 -19.00 0.85
CA TYR A 107 -22.24 -17.70 1.22
C TYR A 107 -22.49 -17.38 2.70
N VAL A 108 -21.41 -17.01 3.40
CA VAL A 108 -21.46 -16.58 4.80
C VAL A 108 -21.20 -15.09 4.85
N ALA A 109 -22.23 -14.31 5.17
CA ALA A 109 -22.10 -12.86 5.29
C ALA A 109 -21.11 -12.50 6.42
N PRO A 110 -20.28 -11.46 6.23
CA PRO A 110 -19.40 -10.97 7.28
C PRO A 110 -20.22 -10.46 8.46
N THR A 111 -19.83 -10.87 9.68
CA THR A 111 -20.46 -10.43 10.93
C THR A 111 -19.56 -9.46 11.67
N ARG A 112 -20.17 -8.58 12.47
CA ARG A 112 -19.42 -7.62 13.28
C ARG A 112 -18.60 -8.36 14.35
N GLN A 113 -17.30 -8.10 14.42
CA GLN A 113 -16.51 -8.51 15.58
C GLN A 113 -16.92 -7.66 16.78
N VAL A 114 -17.32 -8.33 17.86
CA VAL A 114 -17.80 -7.71 19.10
C VAL A 114 -16.65 -7.57 20.09
#